data_AF-A0A957PB13-F1
#
_entry.id   AF-A0A957PB13-F1
#
_cell.length_a   1.000
_cell.length_b   1.000
_cell.length_c   1.000
_cell.angle_alpha   90.00
_cell.angle_beta   90.00
_cell.angle_gamma   90.00
#
_symmetry.space_group_name_H-M   'P 1'
#
loop_
_entity.id
_entity.type
_entity.pdbx_description
1 polymer ?
#
loop_
_entity_poly.entity_id
_entity_poly.type
_entity_poly.pdbx_seq_one_letter_code
_entity_poly.pdbx_strand_id
1 'polypeptide(L)'
;MTEQPSFLIGLTPIYFHLFMVGWVTQIIIGVAYWMFPKFTKETPRGSEALAWITYALMNSGLLLRTVAEPANAVQTWVGWGWLVALSALLQWLGGCAFVVNTWPRVKER
;
A
#
# COMPACT_ATOMS: atom_id res chain seq x y z
N MET A 1 2.05 13.13 34.62
CA MET A 1 1.86 12.51 33.30
C MET A 1 2.04 13.64 32.30
N THR A 2 3.12 13.63 31.52
CA THR A 2 3.41 14.73 30.57
C THR A 2 2.39 14.68 29.45
N GLU A 3 1.56 15.73 29.34
CA GLU A 3 0.66 15.99 28.22
C GLU A 3 1.48 15.93 26.92
N GLN A 4 1.36 14.83 26.16
CA GLN A 4 2.00 14.76 24.87
C GLN A 4 1.30 15.72 23.92
N PRO A 5 2.02 16.58 23.16
CA PRO A 5 1.38 17.43 22.18
C PRO A 5 0.60 16.58 21.19
N SER A 6 -0.68 16.89 20.99
CA SER A 6 -1.66 16.12 20.19
C SER A 6 -1.17 15.78 18.78
N PHE A 7 -0.27 16.58 18.22
CA PHE A 7 0.39 16.31 16.96
C PHE A 7 1.23 15.02 16.94
N LEU A 8 1.92 14.69 18.04
CA LEU A 8 2.72 13.45 18.12
C LEU A 8 1.85 12.20 18.04
N ILE A 9 0.61 12.27 18.52
CA ILE A 9 -0.38 11.18 18.44
C ILE A 9 -0.71 10.86 16.97
N GLY A 10 -0.78 11.87 16.11
CA GLY A 10 -1.02 11.69 14.68
C GLY A 10 0.19 11.14 13.90
N LEU A 11 1.42 11.35 14.40
CA LEU A 11 2.64 10.95 13.69
C LEU A 11 3.00 9.48 13.84
N THR A 12 2.74 8.88 15.00
CA THR A 12 3.10 7.47 15.25
C THR A 12 2.43 6.50 14.25
N PRO A 13 1.11 6.59 13.98
CA PRO A 13 0.47 5.71 13.01
C PRO A 13 1.03 5.87 11.59
N ILE A 14 1.27 7.10 11.16
CA ILE A 14 1.83 7.40 9.82
C ILE A 14 3.23 6.82 9.68
N TYR A 15 4.07 6.96 10.72
CA TYR A 15 5.41 6.37 10.73
C TYR A 15 5.35 4.87 10.43
N PHE A 16 4.46 4.14 11.12
CA PHE A 16 4.30 2.71 10.88
C PHE A 16 3.75 2.41 9.49
N HIS A 17 2.79 3.19 8.97
CA HIS A 17 2.28 2.98 7.60
C HIS A 17 3.34 3.26 6.53
N LEU A 18 4.11 4.33 6.65
CA LEU A 18 5.21 4.64 5.73
C LEU A 18 6.28 3.55 5.78
N PHE A 19 6.64 3.08 6.97
CA PHE A 19 7.63 2.03 7.14
C PHE A 19 7.13 0.67 6.64
N MET A 20 5.98 0.20 7.12
CA MET A 20 5.48 -1.14 6.81
C MET A 20 4.91 -1.23 5.39
N VAL A 21 4.10 -0.26 4.96
CA VAL A 21 3.46 -0.29 3.64
C VAL A 21 4.36 0.34 2.59
N GLY A 22 4.94 1.52 2.87
CA GLY A 22 5.78 2.25 1.92
C GLY A 22 7.15 1.63 1.66
N TRP A 23 7.73 0.98 2.67
CA TRP A 23 9.05 0.38 2.54
C TRP A 23 9.01 -1.15 2.53
N VAL A 24 8.63 -1.79 3.64
CA VAL A 24 8.71 -3.26 3.78
C VAL A 24 7.85 -3.97 2.72
N THR A 25 6.57 -3.60 2.62
CA THR A 25 5.62 -4.24 1.69
C THR A 25 5.99 -3.97 0.23
N GLN A 26 6.38 -2.73 -0.13
CA GLN A 26 6.78 -2.44 -1.50
C GLN A 26 8.06 -3.19 -1.90
N ILE A 27 9.02 -3.37 -0.99
CA ILE A 27 10.19 -4.21 -1.24
C ILE A 27 9.75 -5.66 -1.47
N ILE A 28 8.89 -6.22 -0.62
CA ILE A 28 8.39 -7.59 -0.78
C ILE A 28 7.71 -7.76 -2.14
N ILE A 29 6.82 -6.84 -2.53
CA ILE A 29 6.12 -6.86 -3.82
C ILE A 29 7.10 -6.75 -4.98
N GLY A 30 8.05 -5.81 -4.91
CA GLY A 30 9.05 -5.61 -5.96
C GLY A 30 9.95 -6.84 -6.13
N VAL A 31 10.43 -7.39 -5.03
CA VAL A 31 11.24 -8.61 -5.02
C VAL A 31 10.43 -9.79 -5.56
N ALA A 32 9.20 -10.00 -5.11
CA ALA A 32 8.33 -11.07 -5.60
C ALA A 32 8.04 -10.95 -7.09
N TYR A 33 7.77 -9.73 -7.60
CA TYR A 33 7.55 -9.47 -9.01
C TYR A 33 8.70 -9.96 -9.88
N TRP A 34 9.94 -9.84 -9.39
CA TRP A 34 11.15 -10.30 -10.09
C TRP A 34 11.52 -11.76 -9.82
N MET A 35 11.39 -12.23 -8.58
CA MET A 35 11.86 -13.56 -8.15
C MET A 35 10.91 -14.70 -8.50
N PHE A 36 9.60 -14.43 -8.62
CA PHE A 36 8.65 -15.49 -8.95
C PHE A 36 8.96 -16.11 -10.32
N PRO A 37 8.63 -17.39 -10.53
CA PRO A 37 8.88 -18.06 -11.80
C PRO A 37 8.33 -17.29 -13.00
N LYS A 38 8.98 -17.48 -14.15
CA LYS A 38 8.51 -16.88 -15.40
C LYS A 38 7.13 -17.44 -15.77
N PHE A 39 6.20 -16.57 -16.12
CA PHE A 39 4.88 -16.96 -16.61
C PHE A 39 4.98 -17.58 -18.02
N THR A 40 5.38 -16.78 -19.02
CA THR A 40 5.68 -17.25 -20.39
C THR A 40 7.02 -16.69 -20.87
N LYS A 41 7.48 -17.07 -22.08
CA LYS A 41 8.69 -16.48 -22.68
C LYS A 41 8.49 -15.02 -23.08
N GLU A 42 7.30 -14.66 -23.56
CA GLU A 42 6.95 -13.32 -24.04
C GLU A 42 6.62 -12.37 -22.88
N THR A 43 5.90 -12.87 -21.87
CA THR A 43 5.48 -12.10 -20.69
C THR A 43 6.00 -12.75 -19.40
N PRO A 44 7.31 -12.73 -19.14
CA PRO A 44 7.91 -13.46 -18.02
C PRO A 44 7.38 -13.03 -16.65
N ARG A 45 6.85 -11.82 -16.50
CA ARG A 45 6.36 -11.28 -15.21
C ARG A 45 4.85 -11.13 -15.13
N GLY A 46 4.11 -11.72 -16.08
CA GLY A 46 2.66 -11.53 -16.19
C GLY A 46 2.31 -10.22 -16.90
N SER A 47 1.22 -9.60 -16.47
CA SER A 47 0.71 -8.34 -17.03
C SER A 47 1.47 -7.14 -16.47
N GLU A 48 2.16 -6.42 -17.35
CA GLU A 48 2.84 -5.17 -16.97
C GLU A 48 1.85 -4.10 -16.50
N ALA A 49 0.67 -4.04 -17.10
CA ALA A 49 -0.38 -3.11 -16.69
C ALA A 49 -0.84 -3.36 -15.24
N LEU A 50 -1.01 -4.63 -14.84
CA LEU A 50 -1.38 -4.95 -13.45
C LEU A 50 -0.26 -4.61 -12.45
N ALA A 51 1.01 -4.74 -12.86
CA ALA A 51 2.14 -4.33 -12.05
C ALA A 51 2.16 -2.80 -11.83
N TRP A 52 1.91 -2.01 -12.88
CA TRP A 52 1.77 -0.56 -12.76
C TRP A 52 0.56 -0.14 -11.94
N ILE A 53 -0.59 -0.82 -12.12
CA ILE A 53 -1.80 -0.57 -11.31
C ILE A 53 -1.52 -0.87 -9.84
N THR A 54 -0.85 -1.98 -9.52
CA THR A 54 -0.41 -2.31 -8.16
C THR A 54 0.43 -1.18 -7.57
N TYR A 55 1.44 -0.73 -8.31
CA TYR A 55 2.33 0.33 -7.88
C TYR A 55 1.57 1.65 -7.65
N ALA A 56 0.73 2.05 -8.59
CA ALA A 56 -0.05 3.28 -8.51
C ALA A 56 -1.02 3.24 -7.32
N LEU A 57 -1.80 2.17 -7.17
CA LEU A 57 -2.77 2.03 -6.08
C LEU A 57 -2.11 2.05 -4.69
N MET A 58 -0.99 1.32 -4.53
CA MET A 58 -0.23 1.31 -3.28
C MET A 58 0.29 2.71 -2.92
N ASN A 59 0.90 3.42 -3.88
CA ASN A 59 1.48 4.73 -3.63
C ASN A 59 0.42 5.82 -3.47
N SER A 60 -0.64 5.82 -4.27
CA SER A 60 -1.75 6.78 -4.11
C SER A 60 -2.46 6.59 -2.77
N GLY A 61 -2.72 5.34 -2.37
CA GLY A 61 -3.29 5.05 -1.05
C GLY A 61 -2.35 5.49 0.08
N LEU A 62 -1.04 5.23 -0.04
CA LEU A 62 -0.07 5.67 0.97
C LEU A 62 0.06 7.18 1.08
N LEU A 63 0.16 7.90 -0.03
CA LEU A 63 0.21 9.37 -0.05
C LEU A 63 -1.04 9.98 0.57
N LEU A 64 -2.22 9.43 0.26
CA LEU A 64 -3.46 9.85 0.88
C LEU A 64 -3.46 9.61 2.39
N ARG A 65 -2.96 8.46 2.85
CA ARG A 65 -2.84 8.11 4.27
C ARG A 65 -1.96 9.13 5.02
N THR A 66 -0.82 9.50 4.43
CA THR A 66 0.13 10.47 5.02
C THR A 66 -0.52 11.81 5.38
N VAL A 67 -1.53 12.23 4.62
CA VAL A 67 -2.25 13.49 4.86
C VAL A 67 -3.52 13.27 5.69
N ALA A 68 -4.29 12.23 5.39
CA ALA A 68 -5.60 12.00 6.01
C ALA A 68 -5.50 11.51 7.46
N GLU A 69 -4.52 10.65 7.77
CA GLU A 69 -4.34 10.08 9.12
C GLU A 69 -3.97 11.12 10.20
N PRO A 70 -2.98 12.02 10.02
CA PRO A 70 -2.71 13.07 11.01
C PRO A 70 -3.85 14.07 11.10
N ALA A 71 -4.46 14.41 9.97
CA ALA A 71 -5.58 15.35 9.94
C ALA A 71 -6.80 14.79 10.69
N ASN A 72 -7.08 13.49 10.56
CA ASN A 72 -8.12 12.81 11.33
C ASN A 72 -7.83 12.78 12.84
N ALA A 73 -6.56 12.75 13.25
CA ALA A 73 -6.17 12.73 14.66
C ALA A 73 -6.29 14.11 15.34
N VAL A 74 -6.13 15.20 14.58
CA VAL A 74 -6.10 16.57 15.12
C VAL A 74 -7.41 17.33 14.85
N GLN A 75 -8.15 16.98 13.79
CA GLN A 75 -9.39 17.64 13.40
C GLN A 75 -10.58 16.68 13.47
N THR A 76 -11.75 17.19 13.87
CA THR A 76 -12.98 16.40 14.04
C THR A 76 -13.84 16.32 12.78
N TRP A 77 -13.34 16.79 11.63
CA TRP A 77 -14.10 16.74 10.38
C TRP A 77 -14.24 15.30 9.88
N VAL A 78 -15.48 14.85 9.70
CA VAL A 78 -15.81 13.46 9.31
C VAL A 78 -15.20 13.04 7.97
N GLY A 79 -14.89 14.00 7.09
CA GLY A 79 -14.28 13.74 5.79
C GLY A 79 -12.90 13.07 5.90
N TRP A 80 -12.13 13.36 6.96
CA TRP A 80 -10.82 12.74 7.15
C TRP A 80 -10.92 11.23 7.38
N GLY A 81 -11.92 10.77 8.13
CA GLY A 81 -12.17 9.35 8.33
C GLY A 81 -12.48 8.62 7.01
N TRP A 82 -13.28 9.24 6.13
CA TRP A 82 -13.55 8.69 4.80
C TRP A 82 -12.32 8.68 3.88
N LEU A 83 -11.45 9.69 3.97
CA LEU A 83 -10.19 9.70 3.23
C LEU A 83 -9.23 8.62 3.74
N VAL A 84 -9.19 8.35 5.04
CA VAL A 84 -8.45 7.20 5.61
C VAL A 84 -9.04 5.89 5.09
N ALA A 85 -10.37 5.73 5.06
CA ALA A 85 -11.01 4.53 4.52
C ALA A 85 -10.70 4.33 3.02
N LEU A 86 -10.75 5.40 2.23
CA LEU A 86 -10.37 5.38 0.81
C LEU A 86 -8.90 4.99 0.64
N SER A 87 -8.00 5.52 1.47
CA SER A 87 -6.58 5.18 1.44
C SER A 87 -6.34 3.69 1.67
N ALA A 88 -7.09 3.09 2.60
CA ALA A 88 -7.04 1.67 2.90
C ALA A 88 -7.61 0.83 1.75
N LEU A 89 -8.71 1.28 1.14
CA LEU A 89 -9.30 0.62 -0.02
C LEU A 89 -8.33 0.60 -1.21
N LEU A 90 -7.65 1.72 -1.49
CA LEU A 90 -6.65 1.80 -2.56
C LEU A 90 -5.49 0.83 -2.32
N GLN A 91 -4.94 0.78 -1.10
CA GLN A 91 -3.86 -0.17 -0.75
C GLN A 91 -4.33 -1.62 -0.86
N TRP A 92 -5.56 -1.92 -0.42
CA TRP A 92 -6.16 -3.25 -0.53
C TRP A 92 -6.32 -3.67 -1.99
N LEU A 93 -6.86 -2.80 -2.85
CA LEU A 93 -6.99 -3.05 -4.28
C LEU A 93 -5.62 -3.22 -4.96
N GLY A 94 -4.60 -2.46 -4.54
CA GLY A 94 -3.22 -2.65 -4.97
C GLY A 94 -2.70 -4.05 -4.63
N GLY A 95 -2.98 -4.52 -3.42
CA GLY A 95 -2.66 -5.90 -2.99
C GLY A 95 -3.40 -6.95 -3.82
N CYS A 96 -4.68 -6.75 -4.10
CA CYS A 96 -5.45 -7.63 -4.97
C CYS A 96 -4.88 -7.67 -6.40
N ALA A 97 -4.54 -6.52 -6.98
CA ALA A 97 -3.93 -6.44 -8.31
C ALA A 97 -2.59 -7.19 -8.36
N PHE A 98 -1.77 -7.08 -7.30
CA PHE A 98 -0.53 -7.83 -7.16
C PHE A 98 -0.78 -9.35 -7.14
N VAL A 99 -1.75 -9.80 -6.34
CA VAL A 99 -2.11 -11.21 -6.23
C VAL A 99 -2.60 -11.75 -7.56
N VAL A 100 -3.51 -11.05 -8.23
CA VAL A 100 -4.03 -11.44 -9.56
C VAL A 100 -2.89 -11.54 -10.58
N ASN A 101 -1.94 -10.61 -10.57
CA ASN A 101 -0.79 -10.67 -11.49
C ASN A 101 0.19 -11.82 -11.17
N THR A 102 0.35 -12.16 -9.90
CA THR A 102 1.41 -13.06 -9.43
C THR A 102 0.94 -14.50 -9.26
N TRP A 103 -0.33 -14.73 -8.90
CA TRP A 103 -0.89 -16.06 -8.65
C TRP A 103 -0.71 -17.04 -9.81
N PRO A 104 -0.91 -16.67 -11.09
CA PRO A 104 -0.69 -17.59 -12.21
C PRO A 104 0.76 -18.07 -12.37
N ARG A 105 1.71 -17.43 -11.69
CA ARG A 105 3.15 -17.79 -11.70
C ARG A 105 3.50 -18.81 -10.62
N VAL A 106 2.60 -19.05 -9.67
CA VAL A 106 2.72 -20.12 -8.68
C VAL A 106 2.34 -21.43 -9.37
N LYS A 107 3.36 -22.20 -9.78
CA LYS A 107 3.14 -23.53 -10.35
C LYS A 107 2.99 -24.54 -9.21
N GLU A 108 1.81 -25.11 -9.04
CA GLU A 108 1.71 -26.42 -8.38
C GLU A 108 2.44 -27.45 -9.24
N ARG A 109 3.17 -28.35 -8.57
CA ARG A 109 3.94 -29.40 -9.23
C ARG A 109 3.04 -30.42 -9.89
#